data_AF-A0A6I4HZL5-F1
#
_entry.id   AF-A0A6I4HZL5-F1
#
_cell.length_a   1.000
_cell.length_b   1.000
_cell.length_c   1.000
_cell.angle_alpha   90.00
_cell.angle_beta   90.00
_cell.angle_gamma   90.00
#
_symmetry.space_group_name_H-M   'P 1'
#
loop_
_entity.id
_entity.type
_entity.pdbx_description
1 polymer ?
#
loop_
_entity_poly.entity_id
_entity_poly.type
_entity_poly.pdbx_seq_one_letter_code
_entity_poly.pdbx_strand_id
1 'polypeptide(L)' 'MKAEKMVMLTGKEYQDIRSKVDEGQPCIYNIGTENKPQIINVLNVYLDTDPDFTRNPKNFAKVSDGKQVQVKLEYEEN' A
#
# COMPACT_ATOMS: atom_id res chain seq x y z
N MET A 1 -16.97 -6.32 -1.94
CA MET A 1 -16.03 -7.44 -2.25
C MET A 1 -14.61 -6.96 -1.96
N LYS A 2 -13.62 -7.83 -1.71
CA LYS A 2 -12.22 -7.37 -1.60
C LYS A 2 -11.64 -7.17 -3.00
N ALA A 3 -10.93 -6.07 -3.20
CA ALA A 3 -10.26 -5.72 -4.45
C ALA A 3 -8.78 -5.41 -4.22
N GLU A 4 -7.99 -5.54 -5.28
CA GLU A 4 -6.55 -5.32 -5.27
C GLU A 4 -6.14 -4.36 -6.39
N LYS A 5 -5.17 -3.49 -6.13
CA LYS A 5 -4.58 -2.63 -7.16
C LYS A 5 -3.09 -2.41 -6.96
N MET A 6 -2.33 -2.47 -8.05
CA MET A 6 -0.92 -2.10 -8.07
C MET A 6 -0.80 -0.59 -8.24
N VAL A 7 -0.03 0.08 -7.38
CA VAL A 7 0.24 1.52 -7.45
C VAL A 7 1.71 1.82 -7.20
N MET A 8 2.19 2.95 -7.71
CA MET A 8 3.50 3.49 -7.37
C MET A 8 3.37 4.41 -6.17
N LEU A 9 4.18 4.19 -5.15
CA LEU A 9 4.28 5.01 -3.94
C LEU A 9 5.72 5.41 -3.70
N THR A 10 5.91 6.54 -3.01
CA THR A 10 7.19 6.80 -2.34
C THR A 10 7.40 5.80 -1.19
N GLY A 11 8.67 5.55 -0.84
CA GLY A 11 9.02 4.74 0.33
C GLY A 11 8.40 5.28 1.61
N LYS A 12 8.24 6.60 1.71
CA LYS A 12 7.53 7.26 2.82
C LYS A 12 6.04 6.91 2.84
N GLU A 13 5.34 7.06 1.72
CA GLU A 13 3.90 6.72 1.64
C GLU A 13 3.65 5.24 1.95
N TYR A 14 4.49 4.34 1.44
CA TYR A 14 4.42 2.92 1.77
C TYR A 14 4.52 2.68 3.28
N GLN A 15 5.50 3.30 3.95
CA GLN A 15 5.69 3.18 5.40
C GLN A 15 4.52 3.78 6.18
N ASP A 16 4.01 4.95 5.78
CA ASP A 16 2.91 5.64 6.43
C ASP A 16 1.60 4.84 6.32
N ILE A 17 1.28 4.30 5.13
CA ILE A 17 0.10 3.43 4.91
C ILE A 17 0.23 2.18 5.77
N ARG A 18 1.40 1.56 5.76
CA ARG A 18 1.66 0.35 6.53
C ARG A 18 1.49 0.57 8.03
N SER A 19 2.06 1.64 8.60
CA SER A 19 1.94 1.93 10.04
C SER A 19 0.47 2.03 10.45
N LYS A 20 -0.34 2.74 9.66
CA LYS A 20 -1.78 2.87 9.92
C LYS A 20 -2.50 1.52 9.89
N VAL A 21 -2.21 0.70 8.88
CA VAL A 21 -2.79 -0.64 8.75
C VAL A 21 -2.38 -1.55 9.93
N ASP A 22 -1.09 -1.56 10.29
CA ASP A 22 -0.54 -2.35 11.40
C ASP A 22 -1.13 -1.91 12.76
N GLU A 23 -1.44 -0.62 12.92
CA GLU A 23 -2.11 -0.05 14.10
C GLU A 23 -3.65 -0.26 14.11
N GLY A 24 -4.21 -0.88 13.07
CA GLY A 24 -5.66 -1.06 12.91
C GLY A 24 -6.42 0.24 12.66
N GLN A 25 -5.73 1.31 12.25
CA GLN A 25 -6.33 2.60 11.91
C GLN A 25 -6.85 2.61 10.48
N PRO A 26 -7.96 3.32 10.19
CA PRO A 26 -8.43 3.52 8.83
C PRO A 26 -7.37 4.23 7.97
N CYS A 27 -7.07 3.67 6.81
CA CYS A 27 -6.11 4.23 5.87
C CYS A 27 -6.80 4.62 4.57
N ILE A 28 -7.26 5.86 4.49
CA ILE A 28 -7.89 6.41 3.28
C ILE A 28 -6.83 6.84 2.28
N TYR A 29 -6.88 6.28 1.07
CA TYR A 29 -5.91 6.58 0.01
C TYR A 29 -6.61 6.80 -1.34
N ASN A 30 -6.08 7.71 -2.17
CA ASN A 30 -6.56 7.93 -3.53
C ASN A 30 -5.71 7.12 -4.52
N ILE A 31 -6.28 6.05 -5.07
CA ILE A 31 -5.64 5.24 -6.11
C ILE A 31 -6.01 5.71 -7.54
N GLY A 32 -6.81 6.76 -7.65
CA GLY A 32 -7.22 7.36 -8.92
C GLY A 32 -6.27 8.47 -9.36
N THR A 33 -6.66 9.20 -10.40
CA THR A 33 -5.95 10.41 -10.84
C THR A 33 -6.63 11.66 -10.28
N GLU A 34 -6.00 12.83 -10.38
CA GLU A 34 -6.61 14.10 -9.96
C GLU A 34 -7.97 14.35 -10.64
N ASN A 35 -8.08 13.99 -11.92
CA ASN A 35 -9.31 14.17 -12.71
C ASN A 35 -10.33 13.04 -12.55
N LYS A 36 -9.93 11.91 -11.96
CA LYS A 36 -10.80 10.76 -11.70
C LYS A 36 -10.35 10.10 -10.40
N PRO A 37 -10.64 10.73 -9.24
CA PRO A 37 -10.22 10.20 -7.95
C PRO A 37 -10.96 8.90 -7.66
N GLN A 38 -10.26 7.98 -7.01
CA GLN A 38 -10.79 6.71 -6.52
C GLN A 38 -10.31 6.55 -5.09
N ILE A 39 -11.14 7.00 -4.15
CA ILE A 39 -10.84 6.98 -2.73
C ILE A 39 -11.19 5.60 -2.17
N ILE A 40 -10.22 4.94 -1.55
CA ILE A 40 -10.37 3.60 -0.97
C ILE A 40 -9.98 3.60 0.50
N ASN A 41 -10.55 2.66 1.25
CA ASN A 41 -10.03 2.27 2.56
C ASN A 41 -9.06 1.10 2.38
N VAL A 42 -7.77 1.35 2.58
CA VAL A 42 -6.72 0.34 2.46
C VAL A 42 -6.82 -0.63 3.63
N LEU A 43 -6.94 -1.91 3.31
CA LEU A 43 -6.92 -3.01 4.26
C LEU A 43 -5.52 -3.59 4.46
N ASN A 44 -4.74 -3.69 3.38
CA ASN A 44 -3.35 -4.18 3.42
C ASN A 44 -2.50 -3.54 2.33
N VAL A 45 -1.19 -3.47 2.56
CA VAL A 45 -0.20 -3.01 1.58
C VAL A 45 1.00 -3.97 1.50
N TYR A 46 1.40 -4.32 0.28
CA TYR A 46 2.50 -5.27 0.02
C TYR A 46 3.50 -4.65 -0.95
N LEU A 47 4.79 -4.67 -0.60
CA LEU A 47 5.87 -4.12 -1.44
C LEU A 47 6.18 -5.03 -2.62
N ASP A 48 6.20 -4.48 -3.83
CA ASP A 48 6.44 -5.23 -5.07
C ASP A 48 7.96 -5.41 -5.33
N THR A 49 8.66 -6.17 -4.47
CA THR A 49 10.11 -6.43 -4.63
C THR A 49 10.56 -7.88 -4.48
N ASP A 50 9.69 -8.91 -4.35
CA ASP A 50 10.15 -10.31 -4.28
C ASP A 50 9.08 -11.38 -4.67
N PRO A 51 9.44 -12.54 -5.30
CA PRO A 51 8.57 -13.36 -6.17
C PRO A 51 7.47 -14.21 -5.51
N ASP A 52 7.42 -14.27 -4.17
CA ASP A 52 6.34 -14.86 -3.35
C ASP A 52 5.75 -13.80 -2.38
N PHE A 53 6.12 -12.53 -2.59
CA PHE A 53 5.86 -11.30 -1.81
C PHE A 53 5.96 -11.49 -0.28
N THR A 54 7.16 -11.88 0.17
CA THR A 54 7.62 -12.05 1.57
C THR A 54 6.54 -12.00 2.65
N ARG A 55 5.82 -13.13 2.79
CA ARG A 55 5.06 -13.55 3.98
C ARG A 55 5.95 -13.77 5.20
N ASN A 56 6.89 -12.87 5.45
CA ASN A 56 7.75 -12.90 6.62
C ASN A 56 7.58 -11.59 7.37
N PRO A 57 6.64 -11.51 8.34
CA PRO A 57 6.34 -10.30 9.11
C PRO A 57 7.53 -9.76 9.93
N LYS A 58 8.72 -10.34 9.81
CA LYS A 58 9.94 -9.96 10.51
C LYS A 58 11.05 -9.40 9.62
N ASN A 59 10.94 -9.50 8.29
CA ASN A 59 11.98 -9.03 7.36
C ASN A 59 11.37 -8.20 6.24
N PHE A 60 11.11 -6.94 6.53
CA PHE A 60 10.66 -5.99 5.53
C PHE A 60 11.81 -5.07 5.14
N ALA A 61 12.03 -4.92 3.83
CA ALA A 61 13.00 -3.97 3.32
C ALA A 61 12.60 -2.55 3.72
N LYS A 62 13.46 -1.84 4.47
CA LYS A 62 13.31 -0.39 4.65
C LYS A 62 13.55 0.28 3.30
N VAL A 63 12.50 0.87 2.74
CA VAL A 63 12.58 1.64 1.50
C VAL A 63 12.94 3.07 1.85
N SER A 64 14.00 3.63 1.25
CA SER A 64 14.32 5.04 1.42
C SER A 64 13.14 5.92 1.02
N ASP A 65 12.85 6.96 1.82
CA ASP A 65 11.65 7.79 1.67
C ASP A 65 11.42 8.33 0.25
N GLY A 66 12.49 8.80 -0.41
CA GLY A 66 12.42 9.35 -1.77
C GLY A 66 12.43 8.32 -2.90
N LYS A 67 12.57 7.03 -2.58
CA LYS A 67 12.58 5.97 -3.60
C LYS A 67 11.13 5.63 -3.97
N GLN A 68 10.83 5.69 -5.26
CA GLN A 68 9.58 5.17 -5.80
C GLN A 68 9.60 3.64 -5.78
N VAL A 69 8.51 3.06 -5.29
CA VAL A 69 8.30 1.62 -5.21
C VAL A 69 6.92 1.27 -5.70
N GLN A 70 6.82 0.14 -6.40
CA GLN A 70 5.54 -0.43 -6.73
C GLN A 70 5.02 -1.21 -5.51
N VAL A 71 3.73 -1.10 -5.23
CA VAL A 71 3.07 -1.82 -4.14
C VAL A 71 1.73 -2.35 -4.61
N LYS A 72 1.25 -3.41 -3.95
CA LYS A 72 -0.12 -3.89 -4.05
C LYS A 72 -0.91 -3.37 -2.85
N LEU A 73 -2.04 -2.73 -3.12
CA LEU A 73 -3.03 -2.35 -2.10
C LEU A 73 -4.22 -3.31 -2.16
N GLU A 74 -4.61 -3.86 -1.02
CA GLU A 74 -5.89 -4.55 -0.81
C GLU A 74 -6.88 -3.56 -0.19
N TYR A 75 -8.12 -3.52 -0.68
CA TYR A 75 -9.16 -2.62 -0.18
C TYR A 75 -10.56 -3.22 -0.34
N GLU A 76 -11.55 -2.63 0.34
CA GLU A 76 -12.95 -2.98 0.13
C GLU A 76 -13.52 -2.22 -1.07
N GLU A 77 -14.05 -2.96 -2.05
CA GLU A 77 -14.85 -2.42 -3.14
C GLU A 77 -16.31 -2.37 -2.69
N ASN A 78 -16.85 -1.15 -2.61
CA ASN A 78 -18.25 -0.84 -2.35
C ASN A 78 -19.09 -1.00 -3.62
#